data_AF-A0A7S2W3J5-F1
#
_entry.id   AF-A0A7S2W3J5-F1
#
_cell.length_a   1.000
_cell.length_b   1.000
_cell.length_c   1.000
_cell.angle_alpha   90.00
_cell.angle_beta   90.00
_cell.angle_gamma   90.00
#
_symmetry.space_group_name_H-M   'P 1'
#
loop_
_entity.id
_entity.type
_entity.pdbx_description
1 polymer ?
#
loop_
_entity_poly.entity_id
_entity_poly.type
_entity_poly.pdbx_seq_one_letter_code
_entity_poly.pdbx_strand_id
1 'polypeptide(L)'
;LKEKVFTIKEGAKYRMKVSFYVQREIVSGLRYEQKTSRKGIQVDKSKFMVGSYGPKETAHEYLTPVDEAPSGMLVRGSYTVESKFTDDDRNSILEWKWKFEIKKDW
;
A
#
# COMPACT_ATOMS: atom_id res chain seq x y z
N LEU A 1 -6.29 -11.72 -1.92
CA LEU A 1 -5.86 -10.98 -0.71
C LEU A 1 -6.98 -10.68 0.28
N LYS A 2 -8.24 -10.49 -0.13
CA LYS A 2 -9.36 -10.14 0.78
C LYS A 2 -9.56 -11.11 1.96
N GLU A 3 -9.20 -12.38 1.80
CA GLU A 3 -9.30 -13.43 2.83
C GLU A 3 -8.04 -13.55 3.70
N LYS A 4 -6.88 -13.11 3.21
CA LYS A 4 -5.62 -13.16 3.97
C LYS A 4 -5.52 -11.92 4.84
N VAL A 5 -5.31 -12.14 6.14
CA VAL A 5 -5.07 -11.07 7.12
C VAL A 5 -3.61 -11.10 7.53
N PHE A 6 -2.92 -9.97 7.37
CA PHE A 6 -1.55 -9.82 7.83
C PHE A 6 -1.54 -9.32 9.28
N THR A 7 -0.79 -9.96 10.18
CA THR A 7 -0.60 -9.43 11.53
C THR A 7 0.60 -8.48 11.54
N ILE A 8 0.40 -7.30 12.10
CA ILE A 8 1.43 -6.27 12.28
C ILE A 8 1.50 -5.98 13.78
N LYS A 9 2.70 -6.09 14.35
CA LYS A 9 2.93 -5.70 15.74
C LYS A 9 2.83 -4.17 15.86
N GLU A 10 2.12 -3.69 16.87
CA GLU A 10 2.00 -2.27 17.17
C GLU A 10 3.38 -1.63 17.44
N GLY A 11 3.59 -0.40 16.98
CA GLY A 11 4.89 0.29 17.06
C GLY A 11 5.99 -0.31 16.16
N ALA A 12 5.68 -1.32 15.34
CA ALA A 12 6.64 -1.85 14.39
C ALA A 12 6.86 -0.84 13.26
N LYS A 13 8.14 -0.57 12.97
CA LYS A 13 8.53 0.17 11.77
C LYS A 13 8.43 -0.74 10.56
N TYR A 14 7.84 -0.24 9.48
CA TYR A 14 7.63 -1.00 8.27
C TYR A 14 7.86 -0.14 7.02
N ARG A 15 8.04 -0.82 5.90
CA ARG A 15 7.98 -0.26 4.55
C ARG A 15 7.16 -1.20 3.69
N MET A 16 6.43 -0.65 2.73
CA MET A 16 5.82 -1.46 1.68
C MET A 16 6.76 -1.52 0.50
N LYS A 17 7.04 -2.75 0.03
CA LYS A 17 7.75 -2.98 -1.22
C LYS A 17 6.75 -3.35 -2.30
N VAL A 18 6.84 -2.65 -3.43
CA VAL A 18 6.08 -2.93 -4.63
C VAL A 18 7.06 -3.39 -5.69
N SER A 19 6.84 -4.58 -6.23
CA SER A 19 7.58 -5.12 -7.36
C SER A 19 6.65 -5.21 -8.57
N PHE A 20 7.01 -4.60 -9.70
CA PHE A 20 6.16 -4.52 -10.89
C PHE A 20 6.97 -4.54 -12.18
N TYR A 21 6.32 -4.90 -13.30
CA TYR A 21 6.91 -4.90 -14.63
C TYR A 21 6.27 -3.82 -15.49
N VAL A 22 7.08 -3.16 -16.32
CA VAL A 22 6.61 -2.32 -17.42
C VAL A 22 7.05 -3.02 -18.70
N GLN A 23 6.12 -3.25 -19.63
CA GLN A 23 6.36 -4.11 -20.80
C GLN A 23 6.43 -3.37 -22.14
N ARG A 24 5.53 -2.40 -22.37
CA ARG A 24 5.35 -1.77 -23.69
C ARG A 24 5.82 -0.32 -23.68
N GLU A 25 4.97 0.57 -23.17
CA GLU A 25 5.22 2.00 -23.15
C GLU A 25 5.71 2.47 -21.78
N ILE A 26 6.35 3.65 -21.77
CA ILE A 26 6.74 4.33 -20.53
C ILE A 26 5.48 4.66 -19.74
N VAL A 27 5.48 4.31 -18.46
CA VAL A 27 4.48 4.77 -17.50
C VAL A 27 5.03 6.02 -16.82
N SER A 28 4.44 7.17 -17.12
CA SER A 28 4.83 8.45 -16.54
C SER A 28 4.01 8.76 -15.30
N GLY A 29 4.66 9.23 -14.24
CA GLY A 29 3.97 9.71 -13.05
C GLY A 29 3.16 8.63 -12.33
N LEU A 30 3.67 7.40 -12.27
CA LEU A 30 3.06 6.31 -11.51
C LEU A 30 2.93 6.70 -10.04
N ARG A 31 1.72 6.64 -9.49
CA ARG A 31 1.38 6.94 -8.11
C ARG A 31 0.76 5.74 -7.43
N TYR A 32 1.11 5.55 -6.18
CA TYR A 32 0.45 4.61 -5.29
C TYR A 32 -0.47 5.37 -4.33
N GLU A 33 -1.75 5.01 -4.31
CA GLU A 33 -2.72 5.53 -3.35
C GLU A 33 -3.18 4.41 -2.42
N GLN A 34 -3.23 4.72 -1.12
CA GLN A 34 -3.71 3.82 -0.09
C GLN A 34 -4.80 4.52 0.72
N LYS A 35 -5.93 3.84 0.89
CA LYS A 35 -7.00 4.23 1.80
C LYS A 35 -7.18 3.15 2.86
N THR A 36 -7.01 3.52 4.12
CA THR A 36 -7.13 2.61 5.26
C THR A 36 -8.43 2.89 5.99
N SER A 37 -9.22 1.84 6.23
CA SER A 37 -10.49 1.93 6.93
C SER A 37 -10.53 0.95 8.11
N ARG A 38 -11.17 1.37 9.20
CA ARG A 38 -11.45 0.55 10.38
C ARG A 38 -12.95 0.55 10.64
N LYS A 39 -13.55 -0.65 10.73
CA LYS A 39 -15.01 -0.81 10.89
C LYS A 39 -15.84 0.01 9.87
N GLY A 40 -15.37 0.09 8.63
CA GLY A 40 -16.03 0.85 7.55
C GLY A 40 -15.76 2.36 7.54
N ILE A 41 -15.09 2.91 8.56
CA ILE A 41 -14.74 4.33 8.65
C ILE A 41 -13.31 4.53 8.13
N GLN A 42 -13.11 5.48 7.23
CA GLN A 42 -11.76 5.84 6.75
C GLN A 42 -10.97 6.51 7.87
N VAL A 43 -9.80 5.96 8.19
CA VAL A 43 -8.91 6.45 9.25
C VAL A 43 -7.60 7.02 8.72
N ASP A 44 -7.19 6.63 7.51
CA ASP A 44 -6.01 7.18 6.84
C ASP A 44 -6.20 7.19 5.32
N LYS A 45 -5.53 8.14 4.66
CA LYS A 45 -5.35 8.18 3.21
C LYS A 45 -3.97 8.70 2.88
N SER A 46 -3.18 7.85 2.24
CA SER A 46 -1.80 8.14 1.85
C SER A 46 -1.64 8.09 0.33
N LYS A 47 -0.80 8.99 -0.22
CA LYS A 47 -0.45 9.02 -1.64
C LYS A 47 1.07 9.13 -1.78
N PHE A 48 1.63 8.26 -2.61
CA PHE A 48 3.07 8.18 -2.83
C PHE A 48 3.36 8.37 -4.32
N MET A 49 4.25 9.33 -4.62
CA MET A 49 4.85 9.44 -5.94
C MET A 49 5.85 8.30 -6.10
N VAL A 50 5.60 7.39 -7.05
CA VAL A 50 6.47 6.24 -7.31
C VAL A 50 7.55 6.65 -8.30
N GLY A 51 7.14 7.21 -9.44
CA GLY A 51 8.04 7.78 -10.44
C GLY A 51 7.60 7.48 -11.87
N SER A 52 8.51 7.65 -12.83
CA SER A 52 8.30 7.29 -14.24
C SER A 52 9.19 6.11 -14.61
N TYR A 53 8.64 5.11 -15.28
CA TYR A 53 9.30 3.83 -15.53
C TYR A 53 9.14 3.41 -16.98
N GLY A 54 10.26 3.11 -17.63
CA GLY A 54 10.29 2.48 -18.95
C GLY A 54 10.22 0.96 -18.89
N PRO A 55 9.98 0.32 -20.05
CA PRO A 55 9.94 -1.13 -20.15
C PRO A 55 11.30 -1.77 -19.87
N LYS A 56 11.31 -2.90 -19.15
CA LYS A 56 12.51 -3.72 -18.93
C LYS A 56 12.14 -5.17 -18.59
N GLU A 57 13.06 -6.09 -18.80
CA GLU A 57 12.87 -7.54 -18.56
C GLU A 57 12.83 -7.92 -17.07
N THR A 58 13.37 -7.08 -16.20
CA THR A 58 13.42 -7.32 -14.75
C THR A 58 12.35 -6.53 -14.00
N ALA A 59 12.04 -6.91 -12.76
CA ALA A 59 11.10 -6.14 -11.94
C ALA A 59 11.68 -4.76 -11.58
N HIS A 60 10.84 -3.73 -11.67
CA HIS A 60 11.06 -2.49 -10.93
C HIS A 60 10.67 -2.70 -9.48
N GLU A 61 11.40 -2.07 -8.56
CA GLU A 61 11.07 -2.08 -7.14
C GLU A 61 10.90 -0.65 -6.64
N TYR A 62 9.86 -0.45 -5.84
CA TYR A 62 9.64 0.77 -5.10
C TYR A 62 9.43 0.44 -3.62
N LEU A 63 10.06 1.23 -2.75
CA LEU A 63 9.85 1.19 -1.32
C LEU A 63 9.18 2.48 -0.88
N THR A 64 8.10 2.37 -0.11
CA THR A 64 7.55 3.54 0.59
C THR A 64 8.59 4.06 1.61
N PRO A 65 8.47 5.33 2.03
CA PRO A 65 9.13 5.79 3.24
C PRO A 65 8.87 4.85 4.44
N VAL A 66 9.76 4.90 5.44
CA VAL A 66 9.52 4.20 6.71
C VAL A 66 8.27 4.80 7.34
N ASP A 67 7.38 3.92 7.77
CA ASP A 67 6.22 4.26 8.57
C ASP A 67 6.20 3.40 9.84
N GLU A 68 5.42 3.81 10.84
CA GLU A 68 5.29 3.10 12.12
C GLU A 68 3.84 2.71 12.37
N ALA A 69 3.61 1.43 12.66
CA ALA A 69 2.27 0.94 12.98
C ALA A 69 1.76 1.63 14.26
N PRO A 70 0.53 2.15 14.29
CA PRO A 70 0.03 2.86 15.46
C PRO A 70 -0.04 1.92 16.67
N SER A 71 0.18 2.49 17.87
CA SER A 71 0.23 1.73 19.13
C SER A 71 -0.81 2.16 20.15
N GLY A 72 -1.19 1.22 21.01
CA GLY A 72 -2.16 1.43 22.09
C GLY A 72 -3.44 0.63 21.91
N MET A 73 -4.11 0.36 23.04
CA MET A 73 -5.29 -0.51 23.09
C MET A 73 -6.41 -0.06 22.14
N LEU A 74 -6.58 1.25 21.93
CA LEU A 74 -7.64 1.80 21.08
C LEU A 74 -7.42 1.55 19.59
N VAL A 75 -6.17 1.40 19.13
CA VAL A 75 -5.83 1.24 17.70
C VAL A 75 -5.59 -0.22 17.30
N ARG A 76 -5.51 -1.14 18.26
CA ARG A 76 -5.45 -2.58 17.95
C ARG A 76 -6.72 -3.06 17.24
N GLY A 77 -6.58 -4.14 16.46
CA GLY A 77 -7.67 -4.79 15.73
C GLY A 77 -7.55 -4.67 14.21
N SER A 78 -8.62 -5.03 13.51
CA SER A 78 -8.60 -5.26 12.07
C SER A 78 -8.85 -3.99 11.24
N TYR A 79 -8.06 -3.86 10.18
CA TYR A 79 -8.11 -2.79 9.19
C TYR A 79 -8.33 -3.37 7.80
N THR A 80 -9.01 -2.62 6.96
CA THR A 80 -9.16 -2.90 5.53
C THR A 80 -8.48 -1.80 4.75
N VAL A 81 -7.65 -2.20 3.79
CA VAL A 81 -6.91 -1.29 2.93
C VAL A 81 -7.39 -1.44 1.51
N GLU A 82 -7.70 -0.31 0.89
CA GLU A 82 -7.93 -0.18 -0.54
C GLU A 82 -6.70 0.46 -1.16
N SER A 83 -6.08 -0.25 -2.08
CA SER A 83 -4.82 0.11 -2.70
C SER A 83 -5.03 0.31 -4.19
N LYS A 84 -4.41 1.36 -4.75
CA LYS A 84 -4.54 1.74 -6.14
C LYS A 84 -3.20 2.18 -6.73
N PHE A 85 -2.88 1.68 -7.92
CA PHE A 85 -1.91 2.32 -8.81
C PHE A 85 -2.64 3.17 -9.84
N THR A 86 -2.14 4.39 -10.02
CA THR A 86 -2.64 5.37 -10.98
C THR A 86 -1.48 6.15 -11.59
N ASP A 87 -1.74 6.99 -12.58
CA ASP A 87 -0.76 7.82 -13.27
C ASP A 87 -1.16 9.31 -13.25
N ASP A 88 -0.46 10.15 -14.01
CA ASP A 88 -0.80 11.57 -14.17
C ASP A 88 -2.15 11.81 -14.85
N ASP A 89 -2.56 10.89 -15.73
CA ASP A 89 -3.85 10.94 -16.43
C ASP A 89 -5.02 10.39 -15.60
N ARG A 90 -4.75 9.96 -14.36
CA ARG A 90 -5.71 9.36 -13.40
C ARG A 90 -6.30 8.04 -13.89
N ASN A 91 -5.62 7.34 -14.80
CA ASN A 91 -6.01 6.00 -15.19
C ASN A 91 -5.90 5.08 -13.98
N SER A 92 -6.88 4.18 -13.82
CA SER A 92 -6.78 3.12 -12.82
C SER A 92 -6.01 1.95 -13.42
N ILE A 93 -4.76 1.77 -13.01
CA ILE A 93 -3.89 0.73 -13.54
C ILE A 93 -4.17 -0.59 -12.82
N LEU A 94 -4.26 -0.54 -11.48
CA LEU A 94 -4.56 -1.69 -10.64
C LEU A 94 -5.22 -1.23 -9.36
N GLU A 95 -6.28 -1.92 -8.96
CA GLU A 95 -6.95 -1.72 -7.67
C GLU A 95 -7.11 -3.05 -6.95
N TRP A 96 -6.77 -3.09 -5.66
CA TRP A 96 -6.96 -4.28 -4.84
C TRP A 96 -7.31 -3.92 -3.40
N LYS A 97 -7.93 -4.88 -2.72
CA LYS A 97 -8.26 -4.77 -1.30
C LYS A 97 -7.57 -5.86 -0.51
N TRP A 98 -7.05 -5.50 0.65
CA TRP A 98 -6.39 -6.41 1.58
C TRP A 98 -6.70 -6.01 3.02
N LYS A 99 -6.37 -6.90 3.97
CA LYS A 99 -6.67 -6.70 5.38
C LYS A 99 -5.42 -6.92 6.20
N PHE A 100 -5.28 -6.14 7.25
CA PHE A 100 -4.27 -6.38 8.28
C PHE A 100 -4.86 -6.19 9.67
N GLU A 101 -4.16 -6.69 10.67
CA GLU A 101 -4.54 -6.58 12.06
C GLU A 101 -3.36 -6.07 12.88
N ILE A 102 -3.61 -5.05 13.70
CA ILE A 102 -2.63 -4.54 14.65
C ILE A 102 -2.79 -5.29 15.97
N LYS A 103 -1.72 -5.95 16.42
CA LYS A 103 -1.65 -6.70 17.67
C LYS A 103 -0.49 -6.22 18.54
N LYS A 104 -0.56 -6.55 19.84
CA LYS A 104 0.54 -6.31 20.78
C LYS A 104 1.79 -7.13 20.43
N ASP A 105 1.58 -8.33 19.92
CA ASP A 105 2.60 -9.31 19.56
C ASP A 105 2.34 -9.86 18.13
N TRP A 106 3.34 -10.50 17.54
CA TRP A 106 3.28 -11.05 16.17
C TRP A 106 2.34 -12.25 16.06
#